data_AF-Q487H8-F1
#
_entry.id   AF-Q487H8-F1
#
_cell.length_a   1.000
_cell.length_b   1.000
_cell.length_c   1.000
_cell.angle_alpha   90.00
_cell.angle_beta   90.00
_cell.angle_gamma   90.00
#
_symmetry.space_group_name_H-M   'P 1'
#
loop_
_entity.id
_entity.type
_entity.pdbx_description
1 polymer ?
#
loop_
_entity_poly.entity_id
_entity_poly.type
_entity_poly.pdbx_seq_one_letter_code
_entity_poly.pdbx_strand_id
1 'polypeptide(L)'
;MEFLVIGLIFLILLLLIVWRPFFKQKTQDVRVDSSLRDETNIRLYHEHKKEIEKDYGEGGIDEENYQYLLAELDNTLLQDIDTTSTEDKVTTTVVKPYSPLWPLGLSVFIIIFSVALYNKQGSYKILTELPAGHGQQEAKSQEEMLKQRETDAMAHIEKLQKHIESNPEDSEAWYNLGQTYVAVGGFDEAVIAFNRVIKIEGEHADILGAIAQALYYKNNQQISDQVQKYIDKALALDIDDPSTNILLGMHNFIGENYQQAVIHWQRVIDANNQGVNITALKEAVAEANNRLGVSASSSAEQSVSSSADNPADAAGPQLKVSVRLSDDIAKQLAQGEDRVVFIYAVPTNGQRMPLAAVKMKASDLPTIVVLNNSQAMSSENNLSSVDKVHVYAIVSMQGGVGIKSGDYKAQALGIDVNRSEALELVVNKLVE
;
A
#
# COMPACT_ATOMS: atom_id res chain seq x y z
N MET A 1 19.35 24.32 -4.86
CA MET A 1 20.62 24.16 -5.63
C MET A 1 21.07 22.70 -5.67
N GLU A 2 21.08 21.98 -4.54
CA GLU A 2 21.54 20.58 -4.49
C GLU A 2 20.75 19.61 -5.39
N PHE A 3 19.42 19.75 -5.47
CA PHE A 3 18.59 18.89 -6.34
C PHE A 3 18.88 19.05 -7.84
N LEU A 4 19.20 20.28 -8.27
CA LEU A 4 19.61 20.55 -9.66
C LEU A 4 20.99 19.96 -9.96
N VAL A 5 21.89 20.01 -8.98
CA VAL A 5 23.23 19.40 -9.09
C VAL A 5 23.12 17.87 -9.17
N ILE A 6 22.27 17.25 -8.35
CA ILE A 6 22.03 15.80 -8.39
C ILE A 6 21.40 15.38 -9.72
N GLY A 7 20.39 16.12 -10.21
CA GLY A 7 19.78 15.85 -11.52
C GLY A 7 20.77 15.99 -12.67
N LEU A 8 21.65 17.00 -12.61
CA LEU A 8 22.69 17.23 -13.61
C LEU A 8 23.78 16.13 -13.59
N ILE A 9 24.15 15.64 -12.41
CA ILE A 9 25.05 14.49 -12.26
C ILE A 9 24.44 13.22 -12.86
N PHE A 10 23.14 12.98 -12.63
CA PHE A 10 22.45 11.81 -13.17
C PHE A 10 22.35 11.86 -14.70
N LEU A 11 22.11 13.04 -15.26
CA LEU A 11 22.07 13.27 -16.70
C LEU A 11 23.46 13.06 -17.35
N ILE A 12 24.53 13.52 -16.70
CA ILE A 12 25.91 13.28 -17.16
C ILE A 12 26.24 11.77 -17.12
N LEU A 13 25.82 11.05 -16.08
CA LEU A 13 26.02 9.61 -15.97
C LEU A 13 25.32 8.84 -17.10
N LEU A 14 24.08 9.22 -17.43
CA LEU A 14 23.33 8.62 -18.54
C LEU A 14 24.01 8.88 -19.90
N LEU A 15 24.48 10.11 -20.13
CA LEU A 15 25.22 10.46 -21.35
C LEU A 15 26.54 9.69 -21.46
N LEU A 16 27.26 9.50 -20.35
CA LEU A 16 28.48 8.69 -20.31
C LEU A 16 28.21 7.22 -20.67
N ILE A 17 27.10 6.64 -20.21
CA ILE A 17 26.72 5.26 -20.55
C ILE A 17 26.41 5.13 -22.04
N VAL A 18 25.67 6.09 -22.62
CA VAL A 18 25.33 6.10 -24.05
C VAL A 18 26.58 6.24 -24.93
N TRP A 19 27.56 7.04 -24.52
CA TRP A 19 28.78 7.28 -25.29
C TRP A 19 29.91 6.27 -25.04
N ARG A 20 29.86 5.51 -23.93
CA ARG A 20 30.84 4.48 -23.57
C ARG A 20 31.16 3.47 -24.69
N PRO A 21 30.20 2.90 -25.45
CA PRO A 21 30.53 1.98 -26.53
C PRO A 21 31.29 2.62 -27.70
N PHE A 22 31.13 3.94 -27.90
CA PHE A 22 31.83 4.68 -28.97
C PHE A 22 33.29 5.00 -28.61
N PHE A 23 33.58 5.32 -27.35
CA PHE A 23 34.97 5.52 -26.90
C PHE A 23 35.78 4.22 -26.80
N LYS A 24 35.13 3.06 -26.76
CA LYS A 24 35.80 1.75 -26.72
C LYS A 24 36.14 1.15 -28.08
N GLN A 25 35.85 1.82 -29.19
CA GLN A 25 36.39 1.44 -30.49
C GLN A 25 37.86 1.86 -30.60
N LYS A 26 38.74 1.12 -29.89
CA LYS A 26 40.09 0.93 -30.39
C LYS A 26 39.96 0.11 -31.66
N THR A 27 40.33 0.69 -32.80
CA THR A 27 40.65 -0.04 -34.02
C THR A 27 41.66 -1.11 -33.67
N GLN A 28 41.17 -2.33 -33.43
CA GLN A 28 42.02 -3.49 -33.29
C GLN A 28 42.29 -3.94 -34.72
N ASP A 29 43.46 -3.58 -35.25
CA ASP A 29 44.00 -4.20 -36.45
C ASP A 29 44.23 -5.67 -36.10
N VAL A 30 43.21 -6.51 -36.29
CA VAL A 30 43.37 -7.95 -36.30
C VAL A 30 44.00 -8.28 -37.64
N ARG A 31 45.34 -8.20 -37.70
CA ARG A 31 46.09 -8.88 -38.74
C ARG A 31 46.01 -10.36 -38.44
N VAL A 32 45.10 -11.05 -39.12
CA VAL A 32 45.14 -12.51 -39.19
C VAL A 32 46.33 -12.84 -40.06
N ASP A 33 47.39 -13.37 -39.46
CA ASP A 33 48.57 -13.82 -40.19
C ASP A 33 48.20 -15.11 -40.92
N SER A 34 47.87 -15.00 -42.22
CA SER A 34 47.44 -16.12 -43.08
C SER A 34 48.54 -17.19 -43.21
N SER A 35 49.80 -16.81 -43.00
CA SER A 35 50.97 -17.68 -43.06
C SER A 35 50.92 -18.86 -42.07
N LEU A 36 50.40 -18.65 -40.86
CA LEU A 36 50.32 -19.69 -39.82
C LEU A 36 49.28 -20.78 -40.12
N ARG A 37 48.24 -20.44 -40.91
CA ARG A 37 47.20 -21.40 -41.31
C ARG A 37 47.70 -22.30 -42.45
N ASP A 38 48.38 -21.73 -43.44
CA ASP A 38 48.93 -22.49 -44.56
C ASP A 38 49.99 -23.49 -44.09
N GLU A 39 50.87 -23.08 -43.17
CA GLU A 39 51.86 -24.00 -42.56
C GLU A 39 51.20 -25.17 -41.80
N THR A 40 50.04 -24.94 -41.19
CA THR A 40 49.31 -25.96 -40.44
C THR A 40 48.61 -26.94 -41.39
N ASN A 41 47.96 -26.44 -42.44
CA ASN A 41 47.26 -27.28 -43.42
C ASN A 41 48.23 -28.18 -44.20
N ILE A 42 49.38 -27.63 -44.62
CA ILE A 42 50.44 -28.41 -45.29
C ILE A 42 51.00 -29.49 -44.36
N ARG A 43 51.19 -29.18 -43.07
CA ARG A 43 51.66 -30.18 -42.09
C ARG A 43 50.67 -31.33 -41.94
N LEU A 44 49.38 -31.02 -41.78
CA LEU A 44 48.33 -32.02 -41.59
C LEU A 44 48.21 -32.92 -42.83
N TYR A 45 48.33 -32.36 -44.03
CA TYR A 45 48.39 -33.12 -45.28
C TYR A 45 49.50 -34.18 -45.25
N HIS A 46 50.73 -33.80 -44.90
CA HIS A 46 51.85 -34.73 -44.86
C HIS A 46 51.69 -35.83 -43.80
N GLU A 47 51.05 -35.51 -42.67
CA GLU A 47 50.75 -36.48 -41.62
C GLU A 47 49.73 -37.52 -42.11
N HIS A 48 48.61 -37.07 -42.68
CA HIS A 48 47.55 -37.94 -43.21
C HIS A 48 48.04 -38.80 -44.38
N LYS A 49 48.84 -38.23 -45.30
CA LYS A 49 49.43 -38.98 -46.41
C LYS A 49 50.29 -40.13 -45.91
N LYS A 50 51.11 -39.88 -44.88
CA LYS A 50 51.98 -40.89 -44.30
C LYS A 50 51.20 -42.01 -43.62
N GLU A 51 50.06 -41.69 -43.01
CA GLU A 51 49.15 -42.68 -42.42
C GLU A 51 48.52 -43.56 -43.50
N ILE A 52 48.02 -42.97 -44.59
CA ILE A 52 47.46 -43.70 -45.73
C ILE A 52 48.51 -44.61 -46.40
N GLU A 53 49.74 -44.10 -46.61
CA GLU A 53 50.86 -44.89 -47.15
C GLU A 53 51.23 -46.06 -46.25
N LYS A 54 51.18 -45.87 -44.92
CA LYS A 54 51.45 -46.92 -43.95
C LYS A 54 50.36 -47.99 -44.00
N ASP A 55 49.09 -47.60 -43.99
CA ASP A 55 47.96 -48.54 -44.04
C ASP A 55 47.95 -49.35 -45.34
N TYR A 56 48.36 -48.75 -46.47
CA TYR A 56 48.57 -49.47 -47.71
C TYR A 56 49.74 -50.46 -47.62
N GLY A 57 50.89 -50.03 -47.07
CA GLY A 57 52.06 -50.88 -46.87
C GLY A 57 51.83 -52.06 -45.92
N GLU A 58 50.93 -51.91 -44.96
CA GLU A 58 50.50 -52.97 -44.04
C GLU A 58 49.36 -53.85 -44.61
N GLY A 59 48.89 -53.55 -45.83
CA GLY A 59 47.85 -54.30 -46.53
C GLY A 59 46.43 -54.05 -46.02
N GLY A 60 46.21 -52.96 -45.27
CA GLY A 60 44.90 -52.58 -44.73
C GLY A 60 43.95 -51.97 -45.77
N ILE A 61 44.49 -51.44 -46.87
CA ILE A 61 43.75 -50.91 -48.02
C ILE A 61 44.33 -51.43 -49.33
N ASP A 62 43.51 -51.54 -50.37
CA ASP A 62 43.95 -51.94 -51.72
C ASP A 62 44.46 -50.74 -52.54
N GLU A 63 45.12 -51.03 -53.67
CA GLU A 63 45.73 -49.99 -54.53
C GLU A 63 44.69 -49.01 -55.08
N GLU A 64 43.47 -49.47 -55.37
CA GLU A 64 42.41 -48.61 -55.91
C GLU A 64 41.95 -47.58 -54.87
N ASN A 65 41.72 -48.01 -53.63
CA ASN A 65 41.36 -47.11 -52.54
C ASN A 65 42.52 -46.22 -52.12
N TYR A 66 43.76 -46.72 -52.16
CA TYR A 66 44.95 -45.91 -51.90
C TYR A 66 45.05 -44.73 -52.87
N GLN A 67 44.93 -44.98 -54.18
CA GLN A 67 44.99 -43.92 -55.20
C GLN A 67 43.82 -42.93 -55.07
N TYR A 68 42.61 -43.43 -54.73
CA TYR A 68 41.45 -42.57 -54.51
C TYR A 68 41.65 -41.64 -53.31
N LEU A 69 42.07 -42.17 -52.16
CA LEU A 69 42.29 -41.39 -50.94
C LEU A 69 43.42 -40.36 -51.13
N LEU A 70 44.48 -40.73 -51.86
CA LEU A 70 45.56 -39.80 -52.17
C LEU A 70 45.08 -38.64 -53.05
N ALA A 71 44.29 -38.95 -54.08
CA ALA A 71 43.76 -37.94 -55.00
C ALA A 71 42.77 -36.99 -54.31
N GLU A 72 41.92 -37.50 -53.41
CA GLU A 72 41.00 -36.68 -52.62
C GLU A 72 41.76 -35.76 -51.65
N LEU A 73 42.81 -36.28 -51.00
CA LEU A 73 43.66 -35.50 -50.11
C LEU A 73 44.40 -34.38 -50.85
N ASP A 74 44.91 -34.66 -52.06
CA ASP A 74 45.55 -33.68 -52.93
C ASP A 74 44.58 -32.58 -53.36
N ASN A 75 43.36 -32.96 -53.76
CA ASN A 75 42.33 -32.03 -54.19
C ASN A 75 41.86 -31.13 -53.03
N THR A 76 41.76 -31.68 -51.82
CA THR A 76 41.43 -30.92 -50.61
C THR A 76 42.50 -29.87 -50.29
N LEU A 77 43.79 -30.22 -50.38
CA LEU A 77 44.88 -29.27 -50.15
C LEU A 77 44.89 -28.15 -51.21
N LEU A 78 44.68 -28.49 -52.48
CA LEU A 78 44.56 -27.52 -53.56
C LEU A 78 43.39 -26.55 -53.34
N GLN A 79 42.24 -27.08 -52.93
CA GLN A 79 41.07 -26.27 -52.64
C GLN A 79 41.30 -25.31 -51.46
N ASP A 80 41.95 -25.78 -50.39
CA ASP A 80 42.29 -24.94 -49.24
C ASP A 80 43.28 -23.83 -49.63
N ILE A 81 44.33 -24.14 -50.40
CA ILE A 81 45.31 -23.14 -50.86
C ILE A 81 44.69 -22.12 -51.82
N ASP A 82 43.80 -22.54 -52.72
CA ASP A 82 43.09 -21.64 -53.64
C ASP A 82 42.10 -20.73 -52.90
N THR A 83 41.44 -21.24 -51.84
CA THR A 83 40.60 -20.40 -50.97
C THR A 83 41.44 -19.37 -50.21
N THR A 84 42.64 -19.72 -49.73
CA THR A 84 43.55 -18.73 -49.10
C THR A 84 44.04 -17.70 -50.13
N SER A 85 44.40 -18.14 -51.34
CA SER A 85 44.92 -17.26 -52.41
C SER A 85 43.87 -16.27 -52.94
N THR A 86 42.58 -16.61 -52.83
CA THR A 86 41.48 -15.70 -53.17
C THR A 86 41.11 -14.74 -52.03
N GLU A 87 41.45 -15.07 -50.78
CA GLU A 87 41.28 -14.21 -49.60
C GLU A 87 42.40 -13.17 -49.41
N ASP A 88 43.54 -13.29 -50.11
CA ASP A 88 44.63 -12.30 -50.13
C ASP A 88 44.26 -10.95 -50.78
N LYS A 89 43.02 -10.81 -51.28
CA LYS A 89 42.43 -9.48 -51.47
C LYS A 89 42.14 -8.93 -50.09
N VAL A 90 43.10 -8.14 -49.57
CA VAL A 90 42.97 -7.20 -48.46
C VAL A 90 41.60 -6.56 -48.52
N THR A 91 40.64 -7.18 -47.83
CA THR A 91 39.36 -6.56 -47.55
C THR A 91 39.67 -5.76 -46.32
N THR A 92 40.22 -4.56 -46.51
CA THR A 92 40.04 -3.50 -45.54
C THR A 92 38.53 -3.31 -45.47
N THR A 93 37.88 -4.08 -44.59
CA THR A 93 36.59 -3.72 -44.04
C THR A 93 36.85 -2.42 -43.31
N VAL A 94 36.79 -1.32 -44.05
CA VAL A 94 36.55 -0.01 -43.46
C VAL A 94 35.17 -0.16 -42.86
N VAL A 95 35.13 -0.59 -41.60
CA VAL A 95 33.93 -0.55 -40.79
C VAL A 95 33.57 0.92 -40.78
N LYS A 96 32.56 1.29 -41.58
CA LYS A 96 32.15 2.68 -41.75
C LYS A 96 31.91 3.19 -40.33
N PRO A 97 32.65 4.20 -39.85
CA PRO A 97 32.48 4.66 -38.48
C PRO A 97 31.02 5.05 -38.32
N TYR A 98 30.34 4.49 -37.32
CA TYR A 98 28.96 4.84 -37.04
C TYR A 98 28.89 6.36 -36.92
N SER A 99 28.00 6.99 -37.70
CA SER A 99 27.92 8.44 -37.70
C SER A 99 27.57 8.93 -36.28
N PRO A 100 28.30 9.93 -35.74
CA PRO A 100 28.01 10.46 -34.41
C PRO A 100 26.61 11.12 -34.32
N LEU A 101 25.89 11.24 -35.44
CA LEU A 101 24.52 11.73 -35.50
C LEU A 101 23.54 10.92 -34.65
N TRP A 102 23.73 9.60 -34.51
CA TRP A 102 22.82 8.76 -33.73
C TRP A 102 22.90 9.00 -32.22
N PRO A 103 24.08 8.98 -31.57
CA PRO A 103 24.19 9.34 -30.15
C PRO A 103 23.90 10.82 -29.88
N LEU A 104 24.14 11.71 -30.86
CA LEU A 104 23.75 13.12 -30.76
C LEU A 104 22.22 13.26 -30.72
N GLY A 105 21.51 12.56 -31.61
CA GLY A 105 20.04 12.53 -31.65
C GLY A 105 19.43 11.95 -30.37
N LEU A 106 20.02 10.87 -29.82
CA LEU A 106 19.57 10.27 -28.57
C LEU A 106 19.77 11.22 -27.38
N SER A 107 20.92 11.91 -27.33
CA SER A 107 21.20 12.92 -26.30
C SER A 107 20.18 14.05 -26.32
N VAL A 108 19.89 14.59 -27.52
CA VAL A 108 18.90 15.65 -27.71
C VAL A 108 17.50 15.16 -27.31
N PHE A 109 17.15 13.92 -27.67
CA PHE A 109 15.88 13.31 -27.29
C PHE A 109 15.74 13.18 -25.77
N ILE A 110 16.77 12.68 -25.06
CA ILE A 110 16.74 12.55 -23.60
C ILE A 110 16.55 13.91 -22.93
N ILE A 111 17.23 14.96 -23.40
CA ILE A 111 17.10 16.32 -22.86
C ILE A 111 15.67 16.85 -23.09
N ILE A 112 15.17 16.77 -24.32
CA ILE A 112 13.82 17.27 -24.65
C ILE A 112 12.75 16.48 -23.90
N PHE A 113 12.87 15.15 -23.85
CA PHE A 113 11.94 14.27 -23.16
C PHE A 113 11.94 14.51 -21.64
N SER A 114 13.12 14.71 -21.04
CA SER A 114 13.25 15.04 -19.62
C SER A 114 12.62 16.41 -19.31
N VAL A 115 12.84 17.42 -20.16
CA VAL A 115 12.21 18.74 -20.00
C VAL A 115 10.69 18.66 -20.16
N ALA A 116 10.19 17.87 -21.12
CA ALA A 116 8.77 17.68 -21.35
C ALA A 116 8.08 16.97 -20.17
N LEU A 117 8.69 15.90 -19.63
CA LEU A 117 8.21 15.25 -18.41
C LEU A 117 8.25 16.17 -17.20
N TYR A 118 9.33 16.94 -17.05
CA TYR A 118 9.45 17.92 -15.97
C TYR A 118 8.38 19.02 -16.07
N ASN A 119 8.01 19.46 -17.26
CA ASN A 119 6.91 20.43 -17.41
C ASN A 119 5.53 19.81 -17.13
N LYS A 120 5.34 18.50 -17.37
CA LYS A 120 4.05 17.81 -17.16
C LYS A 120 3.82 17.34 -15.72
N GLN A 121 4.88 16.90 -15.04
CA GLN A 121 4.83 16.31 -13.69
C GLN A 121 5.61 17.11 -12.64
N GLY A 122 6.52 17.97 -13.06
CA GLY A 122 7.35 18.76 -12.16
C GLY A 122 6.58 19.92 -11.58
N SER A 123 6.60 20.01 -10.25
CA SER A 123 6.05 21.10 -9.46
C SER A 123 6.97 22.33 -9.45
N TYR A 124 7.57 22.70 -10.58
CA TYR A 124 8.53 23.82 -10.63
C TYR A 124 7.88 25.15 -10.27
N LYS A 125 6.62 25.38 -10.66
CA LYS A 125 5.86 26.57 -10.21
C LYS A 125 5.80 26.66 -8.68
N ILE A 126 5.63 25.53 -8.00
CA ILE A 126 5.63 25.45 -6.52
C ILE A 126 7.03 25.74 -5.95
N LEU A 127 8.11 25.41 -6.67
CA LEU A 127 9.50 25.66 -6.24
C LEU A 127 10.03 27.06 -6.62
N THR A 128 9.47 27.74 -7.62
CA THR A 128 9.86 29.12 -7.99
C THR A 128 9.01 30.20 -7.36
N GLU A 129 7.79 29.87 -6.96
CA GLU A 129 6.99 30.73 -6.06
C GLU A 129 7.40 30.55 -4.60
N LEU A 130 8.40 29.69 -4.34
CA LEU A 130 9.10 29.53 -3.08
C LEU A 130 10.22 30.58 -2.99
N PRO A 131 10.04 31.74 -2.32
CA PRO A 131 11.15 32.64 -2.05
C PRO A 131 12.18 31.89 -1.19
N ALA A 132 13.46 31.99 -1.57
CA ALA A 132 14.59 31.25 -1.00
C ALA A 132 14.94 31.62 0.46
N GLY A 133 13.97 31.52 1.38
CA GLY A 133 14.07 31.90 2.80
C GLY A 133 13.13 31.11 3.74
N HIS A 134 12.72 29.89 3.36
CA HIS A 134 11.78 29.04 4.09
C HIS A 134 12.42 28.29 5.28
N GLY A 135 12.84 29.06 6.27
CA GLY A 135 13.14 28.56 7.62
C GLY A 135 12.81 29.59 8.69
N GLN A 136 12.81 30.88 8.35
CA GLN A 136 12.45 31.97 9.27
C GLN A 136 11.20 32.76 8.86
N GLN A 137 10.68 32.57 7.65
CA GLN A 137 9.55 33.35 7.11
C GLN A 137 8.20 32.61 7.20
N GLU A 138 8.18 31.27 7.20
CA GLU A 138 6.95 30.47 7.44
C GLU A 138 6.47 30.52 8.90
N ALA A 139 7.40 30.58 9.86
CA ALA A 139 7.05 30.80 11.26
C ALA A 139 6.46 32.21 11.46
N LYS A 140 7.00 33.23 10.77
CA LYS A 140 6.47 34.60 10.82
C LYS A 140 5.10 34.73 10.16
N SER A 141 4.84 34.07 9.02
CA SER A 141 3.53 34.15 8.36
C SER A 141 2.43 33.37 9.10
N GLN A 142 2.76 32.24 9.74
CA GLN A 142 1.82 31.54 10.61
C GLN A 142 1.56 32.31 11.91
N GLU A 143 2.60 32.86 12.53
CA GLU A 143 2.46 33.69 13.74
C GLU A 143 1.70 34.98 13.45
N GLU A 144 1.94 35.63 12.31
CA GLU A 144 1.15 36.80 11.86
C GLU A 144 -0.30 36.42 11.58
N MET A 145 -0.57 35.25 10.98
CA MET A 145 -1.93 34.77 10.74
C MET A 145 -2.66 34.44 12.06
N LEU A 146 -1.98 33.82 13.03
CA LEU A 146 -2.54 33.56 14.36
C LEU A 146 -2.84 34.87 15.09
N LYS A 147 -1.90 35.82 15.10
CA LYS A 147 -2.11 37.16 15.66
C LYS A 147 -3.27 37.88 14.98
N GLN A 148 -3.41 37.74 13.67
CA GLN A 148 -4.52 38.34 12.94
C GLN A 148 -5.85 37.69 13.32
N ARG A 149 -5.92 36.35 13.44
CA ARG A 149 -7.13 35.66 13.92
C ARG A 149 -7.50 36.06 15.34
N GLU A 150 -6.53 36.18 16.24
CA GLU A 150 -6.76 36.68 17.60
C GLU A 150 -7.28 38.13 17.57
N THR A 151 -6.69 38.99 16.74
CA THR A 151 -7.13 40.38 16.58
C THR A 151 -8.56 40.47 16.05
N ASP A 152 -8.88 39.68 15.03
CA ASP A 152 -10.21 39.62 14.44
C ASP A 152 -11.25 39.09 15.44
N ALA A 153 -10.90 38.07 16.24
CA ALA A 153 -11.75 37.54 17.29
C ALA A 153 -11.98 38.57 18.42
N MET A 154 -10.94 39.31 18.82
CA MET A 154 -11.06 40.39 19.80
C MET A 154 -11.96 41.53 19.30
N ALA A 155 -11.84 41.92 18.03
CA ALA A 155 -12.74 42.89 17.41
C ALA A 155 -14.20 42.38 17.36
N HIS A 156 -14.39 41.07 17.13
CA HIS A 156 -15.70 40.44 17.18
C HIS A 156 -16.31 40.48 18.59
N ILE A 157 -15.52 40.20 19.63
CA ILE A 157 -15.91 40.32 21.04
C ILE A 157 -16.38 41.74 21.35
N GLU A 158 -15.61 42.76 20.97
CA GLU A 158 -15.99 44.17 21.21
C GLU A 158 -17.34 44.51 20.55
N LYS A 159 -17.56 44.03 19.32
CA LYS A 159 -18.82 44.22 18.61
C LYS A 159 -20.00 43.56 19.33
N LEU A 160 -19.83 42.31 19.78
CA LEU A 160 -20.85 41.59 20.52
C LEU A 160 -21.16 42.26 21.86
N GLN A 161 -20.14 42.71 22.60
CA GLN A 161 -20.30 43.45 23.84
C GLN A 161 -21.12 44.72 23.65
N LYS A 162 -20.79 45.55 22.64
CA LYS A 162 -21.58 46.76 22.31
C LYS A 162 -23.02 46.44 21.91
N HIS A 163 -23.24 45.35 21.17
CA HIS A 163 -24.59 44.92 20.80
C HIS A 163 -25.41 44.56 22.04
N ILE A 164 -24.80 43.81 22.96
CA ILE A 164 -25.40 43.34 24.21
C ILE A 164 -25.67 44.49 25.18
N GLU A 165 -24.87 45.55 25.20
CA GLU A 165 -25.16 46.77 25.98
C GLU A 165 -26.52 47.37 25.60
N SER A 166 -26.85 47.36 24.31
CA SER A 166 -28.16 47.82 23.82
C SER A 166 -29.26 46.75 23.86
N ASN A 167 -28.89 45.47 23.81
CA ASN A 167 -29.81 44.32 23.76
C ASN A 167 -29.44 43.27 24.83
N PRO A 168 -29.62 43.57 26.13
CA PRO A 168 -29.10 42.74 27.22
C PRO A 168 -29.84 41.39 27.39
N GLU A 169 -30.98 41.21 26.74
CA GLU A 169 -31.82 40.01 26.74
C GLU A 169 -31.68 39.19 25.45
N ASP A 170 -30.74 39.53 24.57
CA ASP A 170 -30.43 38.75 23.36
C ASP A 170 -29.55 37.54 23.73
N SER A 171 -30.19 36.40 23.98
CA SER A 171 -29.54 35.15 24.37
C SER A 171 -28.59 34.62 23.31
N GLU A 172 -28.92 34.74 22.02
CA GLU A 172 -28.07 34.30 20.92
C GLU A 172 -26.76 35.11 20.88
N ALA A 173 -26.84 36.43 21.09
CA ALA A 173 -25.64 37.26 21.19
C ALA A 173 -24.75 36.86 22.39
N TRP A 174 -25.35 36.55 23.54
CA TRP A 174 -24.62 36.03 24.71
C TRP A 174 -23.98 34.67 24.46
N TYR A 175 -24.68 33.77 23.75
CA TYR A 175 -24.16 32.46 23.36
C TYR A 175 -22.96 32.60 22.42
N ASN A 176 -23.10 33.43 21.38
CA ASN A 176 -22.03 33.71 20.42
C ASN A 176 -20.83 34.38 21.08
N LEU A 177 -21.05 35.26 22.05
CA LEU A 177 -19.99 35.86 22.86
C LEU A 177 -19.24 34.79 23.65
N GLY A 178 -19.96 33.87 24.28
CA GLY A 178 -19.36 32.73 24.99
C GLY A 178 -18.52 31.84 24.08
N GLN A 179 -19.04 31.46 22.91
CA GLN A 179 -18.30 30.68 21.91
C GLN A 179 -17.03 31.39 21.42
N THR A 180 -17.12 32.70 21.19
CA THR A 180 -15.96 33.51 20.77
C THR A 180 -14.90 33.57 21.88
N TYR A 181 -15.32 33.69 23.14
CA TYR A 181 -14.41 33.63 24.28
C TYR A 181 -13.71 32.28 24.40
N VAL A 182 -14.42 31.16 24.19
CA VAL A 182 -13.79 29.83 24.14
C VAL A 182 -12.72 29.76 23.06
N ALA A 183 -12.98 30.32 21.87
CA ALA A 183 -12.04 30.31 20.74
C ALA A 183 -10.74 31.09 21.01
N VAL A 184 -10.79 32.13 21.83
CA VAL A 184 -9.60 32.93 22.21
C VAL A 184 -9.00 32.53 23.57
N GLY A 185 -9.51 31.49 24.21
CA GLY A 185 -9.02 31.00 25.51
C GLY A 185 -9.54 31.75 26.74
N GLY A 186 -10.51 32.66 26.58
CA GLY A 186 -11.19 33.38 27.66
C GLY A 186 -12.25 32.53 28.36
N PHE A 187 -11.86 31.39 28.95
CA PHE A 187 -12.82 30.39 29.42
C PHE A 187 -13.70 30.87 30.59
N ASP A 188 -13.19 31.75 31.46
CA ASP A 188 -13.97 32.31 32.57
C ASP A 188 -15.05 33.27 32.07
N GLU A 189 -14.70 34.14 31.12
CA GLU A 189 -15.62 35.05 30.44
C GLU A 189 -16.67 34.28 29.64
N ALA A 190 -16.28 33.18 29.00
CA ALA A 190 -17.21 32.28 28.31
C ALA A 190 -18.27 31.73 29.26
N VAL A 191 -17.87 31.23 30.43
CA VAL A 191 -18.80 30.72 31.44
C VAL A 191 -19.73 31.82 31.95
N ILE A 192 -19.26 33.06 32.12
CA ILE A 192 -20.11 34.20 32.50
C ILE A 192 -21.16 34.48 31.42
N ALA A 193 -20.76 34.51 30.15
CA ALA A 193 -21.66 34.74 29.02
C ALA A 193 -22.71 33.62 28.90
N PHE A 194 -22.31 32.35 29.01
CA PHE A 194 -23.24 31.22 28.99
C PHE A 194 -24.21 31.21 30.18
N ASN A 195 -23.76 31.60 31.38
CA ASN A 195 -24.66 31.78 32.52
C ASN A 195 -25.69 32.89 32.30
N ARG A 196 -25.41 33.87 31.43
CA ARG A 196 -26.37 34.89 31.06
C ARG A 196 -27.44 34.34 30.11
N VAL A 197 -27.08 33.43 29.20
CA VAL A 197 -28.04 32.64 28.40
C VAL A 197 -28.99 31.86 29.32
N ILE A 198 -28.45 31.14 30.32
CA ILE A 198 -29.26 30.40 31.31
C ILE A 198 -30.23 31.32 32.05
N LYS A 199 -29.84 32.56 32.36
CA LYS A 199 -30.73 33.52 33.03
C LYS A 199 -31.88 34.00 32.14
N ILE A 200 -31.69 34.03 30.82
CA ILE A 200 -32.68 34.53 29.86
C ILE A 200 -33.62 33.39 29.42
N GLU A 201 -33.06 32.23 29.08
CA GLU A 201 -33.81 31.11 28.47
C GLU A 201 -34.11 29.97 29.44
N GLY A 202 -33.42 29.90 30.58
CA GLY A 202 -33.43 28.75 31.48
C GLY A 202 -32.30 27.76 31.21
N GLU A 203 -32.23 26.73 32.05
CA GLU A 203 -31.24 25.66 31.92
C GLU A 203 -31.70 24.63 30.87
N HIS A 204 -30.86 24.37 29.87
CA HIS A 204 -31.09 23.38 28.80
C HIS A 204 -29.77 22.67 28.45
N ALA A 205 -29.85 21.56 27.71
CA ALA A 205 -28.72 20.63 27.59
C ALA A 205 -27.53 21.25 26.83
N ASP A 206 -27.80 21.99 25.76
CA ASP A 206 -26.79 22.58 24.87
C ASP A 206 -25.96 23.66 25.57
N ILE A 207 -26.58 24.52 26.39
CA ILE A 207 -25.82 25.53 27.17
C ILE A 207 -24.99 24.90 28.28
N LEU A 208 -25.48 23.83 28.91
CA LEU A 208 -24.72 23.09 29.90
C LEU A 208 -23.52 22.38 29.28
N GLY A 209 -23.69 21.81 28.09
CA GLY A 209 -22.60 21.23 27.28
C GLY A 209 -21.55 22.28 26.91
N ALA A 210 -21.97 23.49 26.51
CA ALA A 210 -21.06 24.59 26.21
C ALA A 210 -20.27 25.07 27.45
N ILE A 211 -20.91 25.12 28.62
CA ILE A 211 -20.23 25.42 29.89
C ILE A 211 -19.23 24.29 30.25
N ALA A 212 -19.63 23.03 30.09
CA ALA A 212 -18.74 21.89 30.32
C ALA A 212 -17.50 21.97 29.42
N GLN A 213 -17.66 22.33 28.14
CA GLN A 213 -16.57 22.51 27.19
C GLN A 213 -15.62 23.64 27.61
N ALA A 214 -16.14 24.80 28.00
CA ALA A 214 -15.32 25.92 28.47
C ALA A 214 -14.50 25.53 29.72
N LEU A 215 -15.13 24.86 30.69
CA LEU A 215 -14.47 24.38 31.91
C LEU A 215 -13.46 23.26 31.62
N TYR A 216 -13.74 22.40 30.64
CA TYR A 216 -12.83 21.35 30.20
C TYR A 216 -11.53 21.93 29.63
N TYR A 217 -11.61 22.91 28.73
CA TYR A 217 -10.42 23.57 28.20
C TYR A 217 -9.69 24.38 29.27
N LYS A 218 -10.42 25.07 30.16
CA LYS A 218 -9.82 25.73 31.33
C LYS A 218 -9.02 24.75 32.20
N ASN A 219 -9.49 23.53 32.33
CA ASN A 219 -8.85 22.47 33.10
C ASN A 219 -7.87 21.64 32.26
N ASN A 220 -7.21 22.24 31.26
CA ASN A 220 -6.21 21.59 30.40
C ASN A 220 -6.71 20.29 29.77
N GLN A 221 -7.96 20.30 29.29
CA GLN A 221 -8.59 19.17 28.62
C GLN A 221 -8.72 17.93 29.53
N GLN A 222 -8.93 18.15 30.83
CA GLN A 222 -9.22 17.10 31.80
C GLN A 222 -10.65 17.27 32.33
N ILE A 223 -11.38 16.16 32.46
CA ILE A 223 -12.69 16.15 33.10
C ILE A 223 -12.49 16.22 34.62
N SER A 224 -12.66 17.41 35.20
CA SER A 224 -12.75 17.57 36.66
C SER A 224 -14.16 17.26 37.17
N ASP A 225 -14.32 17.14 38.49
CA ASP A 225 -15.64 16.98 39.14
C ASP A 225 -16.64 18.06 38.70
N GLN A 226 -16.17 19.29 38.49
CA GLN A 226 -17.02 20.39 38.03
C GLN A 226 -17.47 20.17 36.58
N VAL A 227 -16.55 19.78 35.69
CA VAL A 227 -16.86 19.47 34.29
C VAL A 227 -17.84 18.29 34.23
N GLN A 228 -17.55 17.20 34.96
CA GLN A 228 -18.40 16.02 35.03
C GLN A 228 -19.82 16.37 35.48
N LYS A 229 -19.97 17.24 36.49
CA LYS A 229 -21.28 17.68 36.95
C LYS A 229 -22.11 18.38 35.87
N TYR A 230 -21.48 19.21 35.03
CA TYR A 230 -22.19 19.85 33.91
C TYR A 230 -22.51 18.86 32.79
N ILE A 231 -21.60 17.91 32.50
CA ILE A 231 -21.86 16.81 31.57
C ILE A 231 -23.06 15.97 32.03
N ASP A 232 -23.07 15.54 33.30
CA ASP A 232 -24.14 14.71 33.86
C ASP A 232 -25.49 15.44 33.82
N LYS A 233 -25.50 16.74 34.13
CA LYS A 233 -26.70 17.58 34.04
C LYS A 233 -27.21 17.71 32.60
N ALA A 234 -26.31 17.96 31.64
CA ALA A 234 -26.68 18.08 30.24
C ALA A 234 -27.29 16.77 29.71
N LEU A 235 -26.63 15.64 29.95
CA LEU A 235 -27.09 14.32 29.52
C LEU A 235 -28.37 13.85 30.24
N ALA A 236 -28.64 14.36 31.43
CA ALA A 236 -29.90 14.12 32.13
C ALA A 236 -31.08 14.89 31.51
N LEU A 237 -30.82 16.03 30.87
CA LEU A 237 -31.83 16.81 30.14
C LEU A 237 -32.02 16.28 28.71
N ASP A 238 -30.92 16.03 28.01
CA ASP A 238 -30.92 15.43 26.68
C ASP A 238 -29.69 14.52 26.51
N ILE A 239 -29.95 13.22 26.40
CA ILE A 239 -28.91 12.20 26.24
C ILE A 239 -28.21 12.29 24.88
N ASP A 240 -28.87 12.86 23.87
CA ASP A 240 -28.39 13.00 22.50
C ASP A 240 -27.88 14.42 22.21
N ASP A 241 -27.71 15.26 23.25
CA ASP A 241 -27.21 16.63 23.14
C ASP A 241 -25.89 16.68 22.34
N PRO A 242 -25.83 17.43 21.22
CA PRO A 242 -24.64 17.54 20.40
C PRO A 242 -23.44 18.10 21.14
N SER A 243 -23.61 19.18 21.90
CA SER A 243 -22.49 19.88 22.53
C SER A 243 -21.72 18.96 23.48
N THR A 244 -22.46 18.22 24.31
CA THR A 244 -21.89 17.29 25.29
C THR A 244 -21.33 16.04 24.64
N ASN A 245 -22.02 15.43 23.68
CA ASN A 245 -21.51 14.23 23.00
C ASN A 245 -20.30 14.53 22.10
N ILE A 246 -20.23 15.72 21.47
CA ILE A 246 -19.03 16.14 20.73
C ILE A 246 -17.84 16.28 21.68
N LEU A 247 -18.04 16.91 22.85
CA LEU A 247 -17.01 17.05 23.88
C LEU A 247 -16.51 15.69 24.37
N LEU A 248 -17.41 14.77 24.73
CA LEU A 248 -17.07 13.42 25.18
C LEU A 248 -16.37 12.61 24.09
N GLY A 249 -16.81 12.74 22.85
CA GLY A 249 -16.18 12.08 21.72
C GLY A 249 -14.75 12.58 21.50
N MET A 250 -14.53 13.90 21.55
CA MET A 250 -13.20 14.51 21.46
C MET A 250 -12.30 14.10 22.63
N HIS A 251 -12.82 14.10 23.86
CA HIS A 251 -12.06 13.67 25.04
C HIS A 251 -11.58 12.22 24.91
N ASN A 252 -12.48 11.32 24.52
CA ASN A 252 -12.15 9.92 24.30
C ASN A 252 -11.17 9.74 23.14
N PHE A 253 -11.30 10.52 22.06
CA PHE A 253 -10.38 10.47 20.93
C PHE A 253 -8.96 10.89 21.33
N ILE A 254 -8.83 11.97 22.12
CA ILE A 254 -7.54 12.42 22.67
C ILE A 254 -6.96 11.37 23.61
N GLY A 255 -7.80 10.72 24.41
CA GLY A 255 -7.43 9.61 25.29
C GLY A 255 -7.22 8.27 24.58
N GLU A 256 -7.14 8.24 23.24
CA GLU A 256 -6.98 7.05 22.40
C GLU A 256 -8.09 5.99 22.53
N ASN A 257 -9.18 6.32 23.23
CA ASN A 257 -10.38 5.51 23.37
C ASN A 257 -11.28 5.67 22.14
N TYR A 258 -10.74 5.35 20.96
CA TYR A 258 -11.39 5.63 19.66
C TYR A 258 -12.78 5.00 19.54
N GLN A 259 -13.00 3.82 20.12
CA GLN A 259 -14.32 3.17 20.11
C GLN A 259 -15.37 4.01 20.85
N GLN A 260 -15.04 4.57 22.02
CA GLN A 260 -15.94 5.44 22.77
C GLN A 260 -16.15 6.77 22.05
N ALA A 261 -15.11 7.30 21.41
CA ALA A 261 -15.22 8.50 20.59
C ALA A 261 -16.25 8.32 19.46
N VAL A 262 -16.18 7.20 18.74
CA VAL A 262 -17.13 6.86 17.67
C VAL A 262 -18.55 6.75 18.20
N ILE A 263 -18.78 6.11 19.36
CA ILE A 263 -20.12 5.96 19.95
C ILE A 263 -20.76 7.34 20.20
N HIS A 264 -20.01 8.27 20.80
CA HIS A 264 -20.53 9.60 21.10
C HIS A 264 -20.78 10.43 19.83
N TRP A 265 -19.87 10.42 18.87
CA TRP A 265 -20.08 11.17 17.62
C TRP A 265 -21.19 10.56 16.76
N GLN A 266 -21.31 9.23 16.71
CA GLN A 266 -22.37 8.56 15.96
C GLN A 266 -23.74 8.91 16.52
N ARG A 267 -23.88 9.02 17.84
CA ARG A 267 -25.13 9.47 18.48
C ARG A 267 -25.58 10.85 17.95
N VAL A 268 -24.64 11.78 17.81
CA VAL A 268 -24.93 13.12 17.25
C VAL A 268 -25.26 13.06 15.76
N ILE A 269 -24.58 12.20 15.01
CA ILE A 269 -24.86 11.96 13.58
C ILE A 269 -26.28 11.39 13.39
N ASP A 270 -26.66 10.43 14.22
CA ASP A 270 -27.95 9.74 14.14
C ASP A 270 -29.11 10.65 14.56
N ALA A 271 -28.90 11.51 15.56
CA ALA A 271 -29.86 12.53 15.97
C ALA A 271 -30.12 13.58 14.85
N ASN A 272 -29.15 13.79 13.96
CA ASN A 272 -29.24 14.68 12.79
C ASN A 272 -29.74 16.11 13.14
N ASN A 273 -29.23 16.67 14.23
CA ASN A 273 -29.61 17.99 14.71
C ASN A 273 -29.17 19.10 13.74
N GLN A 274 -30.10 20.00 13.41
CA GLN A 274 -29.82 21.17 12.58
C GLN A 274 -28.86 22.11 13.31
N GLY A 275 -27.79 22.56 12.64
CA GLY A 275 -26.76 23.43 13.24
C GLY A 275 -25.43 22.73 13.57
N VAL A 276 -25.39 21.40 13.53
CA VAL A 276 -24.15 20.62 13.71
C VAL A 276 -23.52 20.29 12.35
N ASN A 277 -22.20 20.42 12.24
CA ASN A 277 -21.48 19.99 11.04
C ASN A 277 -21.32 18.45 11.03
N ILE A 278 -22.38 17.76 10.59
CA ILE A 278 -22.44 16.30 10.50
C ILE A 278 -21.33 15.73 9.59
N THR A 279 -20.93 16.47 8.54
CA THR A 279 -19.85 16.04 7.64
C THR A 279 -18.51 15.95 8.38
N ALA A 280 -18.16 16.98 9.16
CA ALA A 280 -16.95 16.97 9.97
C ALA A 280 -16.97 15.84 11.03
N LEU A 281 -18.13 15.55 11.62
CA LEU A 281 -18.26 14.42 12.55
C LEU A 281 -18.10 13.06 11.85
N LYS A 282 -18.62 12.89 10.64
CA LYS A 282 -18.40 11.68 9.84
C LYS A 282 -16.92 11.48 9.50
N GLU A 283 -16.22 12.56 9.17
CA GLU A 283 -14.77 12.54 8.95
C GLU A 283 -14.02 12.17 10.24
N ALA A 284 -14.40 12.75 11.37
CA ALA A 284 -13.82 12.42 12.68
C ALA A 284 -14.06 10.94 13.05
N VAL A 285 -15.25 10.41 12.80
CA VAL A 285 -15.59 8.98 12.98
C VAL A 285 -14.75 8.10 12.06
N ALA A 286 -14.59 8.47 10.78
CA ALA A 286 -13.75 7.74 9.84
C ALA A 286 -12.29 7.71 10.30
N GLU A 287 -11.76 8.83 10.78
CA GLU A 287 -10.41 8.92 11.34
C GLU A 287 -10.26 8.08 12.62
N ALA A 288 -11.23 8.13 13.53
CA ALA A 288 -11.22 7.30 14.75
C ALA A 288 -11.25 5.80 14.42
N ASN A 289 -12.05 5.38 13.43
CA ASN A 289 -12.06 4.00 12.95
C ASN A 289 -10.75 3.61 12.29
N ASN A 290 -10.13 4.49 11.51
CA ASN A 290 -8.82 4.28 10.93
C ASN A 290 -7.78 4.09 12.04
N ARG A 291 -7.75 4.96 13.05
CA ARG A 291 -6.85 4.83 14.21
C ARG A 291 -7.12 3.59 15.05
N LEU A 292 -8.38 3.18 15.20
CA LEU A 292 -8.72 1.91 15.83
C LEU A 292 -8.13 0.73 15.05
N GLY A 293 -8.25 0.77 13.71
CA GLY A 293 -7.64 -0.20 12.81
C GLY A 293 -6.10 -0.18 12.81
N VAL A 294 -5.49 1.01 12.93
CA VAL A 294 -4.04 1.20 13.01
C VAL A 294 -3.49 0.82 14.38
N SER A 295 -4.17 1.09 15.49
CA SER A 295 -3.80 0.60 16.83
C SER A 295 -3.92 -0.92 16.92
N ALA A 296 -4.94 -1.50 16.27
CA ALA A 296 -5.02 -2.95 16.07
C ALA A 296 -3.91 -3.49 15.14
N SER A 297 -3.45 -2.68 14.18
CA SER A 297 -2.37 -3.04 13.24
C SER A 297 -0.96 -2.77 13.76
N SER A 298 -0.76 -1.85 14.72
CA SER A 298 0.55 -1.52 15.31
C SER A 298 0.87 -2.39 16.54
N SER A 299 -0.16 -2.95 17.18
CA SER A 299 0.00 -4.16 18.01
C SER A 299 0.14 -5.44 17.17
N ALA A 300 0.06 -5.33 15.85
CA ALA A 300 0.20 -6.40 14.87
C ALA A 300 1.18 -6.05 13.72
N GLU A 301 2.28 -5.35 14.00
CA GLU A 301 3.37 -5.24 13.00
C GLU A 301 4.19 -6.53 12.94
N GLN A 302 3.56 -7.62 12.49
CA GLN A 302 4.19 -8.60 11.62
C GLN A 302 3.16 -9.53 10.94
N SER A 303 2.24 -8.97 10.14
CA SER A 303 1.98 -9.54 8.81
C SER A 303 0.95 -8.74 8.00
N VAL A 304 1.48 -8.01 7.03
CA VAL A 304 1.06 -7.90 5.62
C VAL A 304 -0.45 -7.78 5.33
N SER A 305 -0.83 -6.53 5.03
CA SER A 305 -1.64 -6.12 3.87
C SER A 305 -2.93 -6.88 3.59
N SER A 306 -4.05 -6.24 3.90
CA SER A 306 -5.24 -6.30 3.07
C SER A 306 -6.09 -5.06 3.28
N SER A 307 -6.08 -4.22 2.25
CA SER A 307 -7.06 -3.18 1.95
C SER A 307 -8.48 -3.75 1.90
N ALA A 308 -9.40 -3.14 2.66
CA ALA A 308 -10.87 -3.17 2.52
C ALA A 308 -11.46 -2.32 3.68
N ASP A 309 -12.51 -1.50 3.55
CA ASP A 309 -13.26 -1.08 2.37
C ASP A 309 -14.28 0.01 2.71
N ASN A 310 -14.91 0.54 1.66
CA ASN A 310 -16.17 1.27 1.68
C ASN A 310 -17.32 0.48 2.36
N PRO A 311 -18.36 1.16 2.91
CA PRO A 311 -19.41 0.53 3.72
C PRO A 311 -20.47 -0.27 2.93
N ALA A 312 -20.29 -0.50 1.62
CA ALA A 312 -21.31 -1.12 0.78
C ALA A 312 -21.24 -2.66 0.74
N ASP A 313 -20.11 -3.28 1.09
CA ASP A 313 -19.88 -4.73 0.93
C ASP A 313 -20.20 -5.57 2.19
N ALA A 314 -20.66 -4.94 3.28
CA ALA A 314 -21.21 -5.64 4.44
C ALA A 314 -22.69 -6.04 4.28
N ALA A 315 -23.34 -5.61 3.19
CA ALA A 315 -24.71 -6.00 2.84
C ALA A 315 -24.72 -7.40 2.19
N GLY A 316 -24.74 -8.45 3.01
CA GLY A 316 -24.78 -9.83 2.54
C GLY A 316 -24.81 -10.88 3.66
N PRO A 317 -24.90 -12.18 3.32
CA PRO A 317 -24.91 -13.26 4.29
C PRO A 317 -23.68 -13.23 5.22
N GLN A 318 -23.90 -13.47 6.52
CA GLN A 318 -22.86 -13.50 7.55
C GLN A 318 -22.78 -14.90 8.17
N LEU A 319 -22.06 -15.80 7.51
CA LEU A 319 -21.96 -17.18 7.95
C LEU A 319 -20.91 -17.32 9.05
N LYS A 320 -21.36 -17.46 10.31
CA LYS A 320 -20.50 -17.66 11.48
C LYS A 320 -20.01 -19.10 11.55
N VAL A 321 -18.70 -19.30 11.60
CA VAL A 321 -18.04 -20.60 11.66
C VAL A 321 -17.11 -20.65 12.86
N SER A 322 -17.45 -21.47 13.86
CA SER A 322 -16.57 -21.76 14.99
C SER A 322 -15.64 -22.90 14.60
N VAL A 323 -14.34 -22.64 14.57
CA VAL A 323 -13.32 -23.62 14.18
C VAL A 323 -12.45 -23.96 15.37
N ARG A 324 -12.25 -25.25 15.60
CA ARG A 324 -11.32 -25.77 16.61
C ARG A 324 -10.57 -27.00 16.14
N LEU A 325 -9.41 -27.24 16.72
CA LEU A 325 -8.63 -28.46 16.53
C LEU A 325 -9.11 -29.55 17.48
N SER A 326 -9.03 -30.82 17.06
CA SER A 326 -9.13 -31.96 17.97
C SER A 326 -7.89 -32.04 18.86
N ASP A 327 -8.03 -32.60 20.06
CA ASP A 327 -6.95 -32.67 21.06
C ASP A 327 -5.69 -33.39 20.53
N ASP A 328 -5.87 -34.41 19.70
CA ASP A 328 -4.76 -35.18 19.12
C ASP A 328 -3.97 -34.35 18.10
N ILE A 329 -4.68 -33.64 17.21
CA ILE A 329 -4.06 -32.76 16.20
C ILE A 329 -3.42 -31.54 16.86
N ALA A 330 -4.08 -30.95 17.87
CA ALA A 330 -3.52 -29.83 18.63
C ALA A 330 -2.19 -30.20 19.29
N LYS A 331 -2.10 -31.38 19.91
CA LYS A 331 -0.85 -31.89 20.51
C LYS A 331 0.24 -32.14 19.47
N GLN A 332 -0.11 -32.68 18.31
CA GLN A 332 0.84 -32.94 17.23
C GLN A 332 1.39 -31.64 16.61
N LEU A 333 0.54 -30.61 16.49
CA LEU A 333 0.92 -29.31 15.96
C LEU A 333 1.71 -28.46 16.96
N ALA A 334 1.49 -28.63 18.27
CA ALA A 334 2.24 -27.93 19.32
C ALA A 334 3.74 -28.28 19.36
N GLN A 335 4.15 -29.38 18.73
CA GLN A 335 5.55 -29.85 18.68
C GLN A 335 6.33 -29.34 17.44
N GLY A 336 5.67 -28.62 16.53
CA GLY A 336 6.27 -28.15 15.27
C GLY A 336 6.09 -26.66 15.03
N GLU A 337 6.47 -26.19 13.85
CA GLU A 337 6.20 -24.82 13.40
C GLU A 337 4.69 -24.60 13.21
N ASP A 338 4.26 -23.38 13.52
CA ASP A 338 2.86 -22.98 13.44
C ASP A 338 2.33 -23.08 12.00
N ARG A 339 1.22 -23.80 11.84
CA ARG A 339 0.69 -24.18 10.53
C ARG A 339 -0.39 -23.22 10.08
N VAL A 340 -0.49 -23.03 8.78
CA VAL A 340 -1.54 -22.19 8.19
C VAL A 340 -2.86 -22.95 8.15
N VAL A 341 -3.92 -22.29 8.55
CA VAL A 341 -5.31 -22.75 8.45
C VAL A 341 -6.05 -21.93 7.40
N PHE A 342 -6.69 -22.63 6.46
CA PHE A 342 -7.58 -22.03 5.46
C PHE A 342 -9.02 -22.40 5.80
N ILE A 343 -9.87 -21.39 5.99
CA ILE A 343 -11.31 -21.56 6.20
C ILE A 343 -12.02 -20.94 5.02
N TYR A 344 -12.80 -21.71 4.27
CA TYR A 344 -13.47 -21.18 3.09
C TYR A 344 -14.79 -21.88 2.79
N ALA A 345 -15.64 -21.17 2.05
CA ALA A 345 -16.91 -21.67 1.55
C ALA A 345 -16.85 -21.83 0.02
N VAL A 346 -17.25 -22.99 -0.50
CA VAL A 346 -17.39 -23.27 -1.95
C VAL A 346 -18.85 -23.60 -2.28
N PRO A 347 -19.32 -23.32 -3.51
CA PRO A 347 -20.70 -23.60 -3.88
C PRO A 347 -20.99 -25.10 -3.98
N THR A 348 -22.26 -25.49 -3.85
CA THR A 348 -22.69 -26.90 -3.99
C THR A 348 -22.84 -27.36 -5.45
N ASN A 349 -22.65 -26.45 -6.42
CA ASN A 349 -22.84 -26.69 -7.86
C ASN A 349 -21.62 -27.34 -8.55
N GLY A 350 -20.57 -27.70 -7.80
CA GLY A 350 -19.37 -28.37 -8.32
C GLY A 350 -18.23 -27.43 -8.76
N GLN A 351 -18.41 -26.11 -8.68
CA GLN A 351 -17.33 -25.16 -8.91
C GLN A 351 -16.33 -25.19 -7.75
N ARG A 352 -15.03 -25.23 -8.06
CA ARG A 352 -13.95 -25.41 -7.07
C ARG A 352 -13.41 -24.11 -6.46
N MET A 353 -13.85 -22.97 -6.96
CA MET A 353 -13.40 -21.66 -6.47
C MET A 353 -14.18 -21.26 -5.21
N PRO A 354 -13.52 -20.78 -4.15
CA PRO A 354 -14.19 -20.34 -2.94
C PRO A 354 -14.90 -18.99 -3.14
N LEU A 355 -16.10 -18.89 -2.57
CA LEU A 355 -16.93 -17.68 -2.55
C LEU A 355 -16.56 -16.74 -1.41
N ALA A 356 -15.98 -17.28 -0.34
CA ALA A 356 -15.38 -16.53 0.76
C ALA A 356 -14.25 -17.36 1.36
N ALA A 357 -13.12 -16.74 1.67
CA ALA A 357 -11.97 -17.43 2.24
C ALA A 357 -11.21 -16.57 3.26
N VAL A 358 -10.79 -17.21 4.34
CA VAL A 358 -9.97 -16.62 5.41
C VAL A 358 -8.75 -17.50 5.64
N LYS A 359 -7.59 -16.87 5.81
CA LYS A 359 -6.32 -17.51 6.12
C LYS A 359 -5.88 -17.08 7.51
N MET A 360 -5.51 -18.03 8.35
CA MET A 360 -5.00 -17.78 9.71
C MET A 360 -3.98 -18.83 10.13
N LYS A 361 -3.52 -18.81 11.38
CA LYS A 361 -2.61 -19.83 11.92
C LYS A 361 -3.35 -20.84 12.81
N ALA A 362 -2.74 -22.00 13.02
CA ALA A 362 -3.31 -23.06 13.84
C ALA A 362 -3.34 -22.67 15.32
N SER A 363 -2.40 -21.84 15.76
CA SER A 363 -2.34 -21.24 17.10
C SER A 363 -3.49 -20.28 17.41
N ASP A 364 -4.15 -19.72 16.39
CA ASP A 364 -5.29 -18.81 16.54
C ASP A 364 -6.61 -19.57 16.86
N LEU A 365 -6.59 -20.91 16.87
CA LEU A 365 -7.75 -21.76 17.17
C LEU A 365 -7.75 -22.16 18.66
N PRO A 366 -8.92 -22.23 19.33
CA PRO A 366 -10.28 -22.12 18.77
C PRO A 366 -10.74 -20.66 18.56
N THR A 367 -11.47 -20.40 17.48
CA THR A 367 -12.00 -19.06 17.17
C THR A 367 -13.31 -19.11 16.39
N ILE A 368 -13.98 -17.96 16.26
CA ILE A 368 -15.19 -17.79 15.46
C ILE A 368 -14.87 -16.84 14.30
N VAL A 369 -15.01 -17.35 13.08
CA VAL A 369 -14.79 -16.60 11.84
C VAL A 369 -16.14 -16.29 11.19
N VAL A 370 -16.32 -15.07 10.69
CA VAL A 370 -17.51 -14.69 9.92
C VAL A 370 -17.14 -14.67 8.45
N LEU A 371 -17.73 -15.59 7.68
CA LEU A 371 -17.62 -15.59 6.22
C LEU A 371 -18.69 -14.69 5.61
N ASN A 372 -18.28 -13.69 4.83
CA ASN A 372 -19.15 -12.72 4.18
C ASN A 372 -18.60 -12.29 2.79
N ASN A 373 -19.31 -11.39 2.10
CA ASN A 373 -18.96 -10.99 0.74
C ASN A 373 -17.65 -10.19 0.62
N SER A 374 -17.21 -9.48 1.67
CA SER A 374 -15.94 -8.76 1.64
C SER A 374 -14.72 -9.71 1.64
N GLN A 375 -14.94 -10.99 1.92
CA GLN A 375 -13.92 -12.04 1.87
C GLN A 375 -13.98 -12.85 0.56
N ALA A 376 -14.79 -12.41 -0.41
CA ALA A 376 -14.87 -13.02 -1.72
C ALA A 376 -13.65 -12.66 -2.58
N MET A 377 -13.18 -13.62 -3.40
CA MET A 377 -12.09 -13.36 -4.35
C MET A 377 -12.55 -12.54 -5.56
N SER A 378 -13.87 -12.39 -5.77
CA SER A 378 -14.46 -11.60 -6.85
C SER A 378 -15.83 -11.07 -6.41
N SER A 379 -16.21 -9.88 -6.89
CA SER A 379 -17.50 -9.26 -6.59
C SER A 379 -18.69 -10.01 -7.18
N GLU A 380 -18.52 -10.75 -8.28
CA GLU A 380 -19.59 -11.50 -8.95
C GLU A 380 -19.82 -12.91 -8.38
N ASN A 381 -18.79 -13.54 -7.81
CA ASN A 381 -18.88 -14.87 -7.19
C ASN A 381 -18.58 -14.76 -5.68
N ASN A 382 -19.62 -14.50 -4.90
CA ASN A 382 -19.57 -14.29 -3.45
C ASN A 382 -20.67 -15.10 -2.74
N LEU A 383 -20.80 -14.98 -1.42
CA LEU A 383 -21.78 -15.74 -0.65
C LEU A 383 -23.24 -15.41 -0.99
N SER A 384 -23.53 -14.18 -1.43
CA SER A 384 -24.88 -13.80 -1.88
C SER A 384 -25.29 -14.47 -3.21
N SER A 385 -24.36 -15.04 -3.97
CA SER A 385 -24.70 -15.62 -5.28
C SER A 385 -25.28 -17.03 -5.22
N VAL A 386 -25.30 -17.66 -4.04
CA VAL A 386 -25.80 -19.02 -3.83
C VAL A 386 -26.58 -19.17 -2.53
N ASP A 387 -27.54 -20.09 -2.48
CA ASP A 387 -28.30 -20.37 -1.25
C ASP A 387 -27.55 -21.30 -0.29
N LYS A 388 -26.68 -22.18 -0.82
CA LYS A 388 -25.98 -23.21 -0.05
C LYS A 388 -24.51 -23.34 -0.44
N VAL A 389 -23.70 -23.64 0.56
CA VAL A 389 -22.26 -23.84 0.42
C VAL A 389 -21.75 -25.09 1.16
N HIS A 390 -20.61 -25.58 0.71
CA HIS A 390 -19.77 -26.48 1.50
C HIS A 390 -18.69 -25.65 2.20
N VAL A 391 -18.58 -25.79 3.51
CA VAL A 391 -17.60 -25.08 4.32
C VAL A 391 -16.48 -26.04 4.69
N TYR A 392 -15.24 -25.61 4.49
CA TYR A 392 -14.04 -26.37 4.80
C TYR A 392 -13.14 -25.56 5.74
N ALA A 393 -12.54 -26.24 6.70
CA ALA A 393 -11.42 -25.73 7.49
C ALA A 393 -10.24 -26.69 7.33
N ILE A 394 -9.11 -26.21 6.84
CA ILE A 394 -7.97 -27.06 6.46
C ILE A 394 -6.70 -26.52 7.11
N VAL A 395 -6.02 -27.37 7.87
CA VAL A 395 -4.66 -27.12 8.35
C VAL A 395 -3.70 -27.64 7.30
N SER A 396 -2.98 -26.73 6.64
CA SER A 396 -2.04 -27.08 5.58
C SER A 396 -0.68 -27.46 6.14
N MET A 397 -0.21 -28.67 5.81
CA MET A 397 1.14 -29.12 6.18
C MET A 397 2.23 -28.53 5.29
N GLN A 398 1.88 -28.12 4.08
CA GLN A 398 2.82 -27.60 3.08
C GLN A 398 2.66 -26.07 2.86
N GLY A 399 1.78 -25.42 3.62
CA GLY A 399 1.52 -23.96 3.53
C GLY A 399 0.83 -23.48 2.25
N GLY A 400 0.45 -24.39 1.36
CA GLY A 400 -0.21 -24.08 0.09
C GLY A 400 -1.73 -24.09 0.19
N VAL A 401 -2.41 -23.32 -0.66
CA VAL A 401 -3.87 -23.23 -0.72
C VAL A 401 -4.49 -24.52 -1.30
N GLY A 402 -5.63 -24.95 -0.75
CA GLY A 402 -6.41 -26.09 -1.22
C GLY A 402 -6.29 -27.34 -0.34
N ILE A 403 -7.03 -28.40 -0.67
CA ILE A 403 -6.99 -29.70 0.01
C ILE A 403 -5.88 -30.55 -0.62
N LYS A 404 -4.83 -30.86 0.13
CA LYS A 404 -3.74 -31.73 -0.32
C LYS A 404 -3.59 -32.96 0.57
N SER A 405 -3.05 -34.05 0.01
CA SER A 405 -2.68 -35.23 0.78
C SER A 405 -1.67 -34.85 1.87
N GLY A 406 -1.94 -35.31 3.09
CA GLY A 406 -1.20 -34.97 4.31
C GLY A 406 -1.78 -33.80 5.12
N ASP A 407 -2.73 -33.03 4.60
CA ASP A 407 -3.37 -31.95 5.36
C ASP A 407 -4.39 -32.50 6.36
N TYR A 408 -4.78 -31.70 7.37
CA TYR A 408 -5.93 -32.03 8.22
C TYR A 408 -7.13 -31.17 7.85
N LYS A 409 -8.33 -31.75 7.82
CA LYS A 409 -9.56 -31.03 7.46
C LYS A 409 -10.73 -31.26 8.41
N ALA A 410 -11.60 -30.26 8.47
CA ALA A 410 -12.99 -30.35 8.85
C ALA A 410 -13.85 -29.94 7.65
N GLN A 411 -15.04 -30.51 7.52
CA GLN A 411 -15.97 -30.12 6.46
C GLN A 411 -17.42 -30.21 6.94
N ALA A 412 -18.23 -29.25 6.50
CA ALA A 412 -19.68 -29.30 6.60
C ALA A 412 -20.27 -29.06 5.22
N LEU A 413 -21.21 -29.90 4.81
CA LEU A 413 -21.72 -29.90 3.43
C LEU A 413 -23.16 -29.38 3.38
N GLY A 414 -23.47 -28.54 2.39
CA GLY A 414 -24.85 -28.11 2.11
C GLY A 414 -25.42 -27.14 3.15
N ILE A 415 -24.58 -26.26 3.69
CA ILE A 415 -24.94 -25.27 4.71
C ILE A 415 -25.59 -24.07 4.04
N ASP A 416 -26.69 -23.60 4.61
CA ASP A 416 -27.38 -22.38 4.17
C ASP A 416 -26.53 -21.14 4.49
N VAL A 417 -26.35 -20.26 3.52
CA VAL A 417 -25.53 -19.05 3.67
C VAL A 417 -26.14 -18.05 4.66
N ASN A 418 -27.47 -18.04 4.83
CA ASN A 418 -28.20 -17.11 5.70
C ASN A 418 -28.42 -17.67 7.12
N ARG A 419 -27.73 -18.74 7.48
CA ARG A 419 -27.83 -19.36 8.80
C ARG A 419 -27.40 -18.36 9.90
N SER A 420 -28.23 -18.19 10.92
CA SER A 420 -27.96 -17.32 12.07
C SER A 420 -27.13 -17.98 13.17
N GLU A 421 -27.23 -19.30 13.31
CA GLU A 421 -26.45 -20.09 14.27
C GLU A 421 -25.03 -20.36 13.78
N ALA A 422 -24.07 -20.33 14.71
CA ALA A 422 -22.68 -20.65 14.41
C ALA A 422 -22.52 -22.12 14.01
N LEU A 423 -21.83 -22.36 12.90
CA LEU A 423 -21.45 -23.68 12.43
C LEU A 423 -20.18 -24.15 13.17
N GLU A 424 -20.24 -25.26 13.89
CA GLU A 424 -19.05 -25.85 14.49
C GLU A 424 -18.29 -26.74 13.50
N LEU A 425 -16.99 -26.48 13.35
CA LEU A 425 -16.06 -27.29 12.60
C LEU A 425 -14.90 -27.73 13.50
N VAL A 426 -14.79 -29.04 13.68
CA VAL A 426 -13.67 -29.66 14.42
C VAL A 426 -12.73 -30.31 13.43
N VAL A 427 -11.50 -29.81 13.33
CA VAL A 427 -10.47 -30.41 12.49
C VAL A 427 -9.97 -31.69 13.17
N ASN A 428 -10.30 -32.83 12.56
CA ASN A 428 -10.00 -34.15 13.10
C ASN A 428 -9.66 -35.21 12.04
N LYS A 429 -9.76 -34.89 10.74
CA LYS A 429 -9.59 -35.87 9.66
C LYS A 429 -8.33 -35.58 8.84
N LEU A 430 -7.45 -36.58 8.71
CA LEU A 430 -6.33 -36.54 7.77
C LEU A 430 -6.86 -36.67 6.33
N VAL A 431 -6.29 -35.88 5.44
CA VAL A 431 -6.50 -35.97 3.99
C VAL A 431 -5.50 -36.99 3.46
N GLU A 432 -6.02 -38.12 2.96
CA GLU A 432 -5.24 -39.18 2.32
C GLU A 432 -4.82 -38.80 0.90
#